data_AF-A0A9P8TM08-F1
#
_entry.id   AF-A0A9P8TM08-F1
#
_cell.length_a   1.000
_cell.length_b   1.000
_cell.length_c   1.000
_cell.angle_alpha   90.00
_cell.angle_beta   90.00
_cell.angle_gamma   90.00
#
_symmetry.space_group_name_H-M   'P 1'
#
loop_
_entity.id
_entity.type
_entity.pdbx_description
1 polymer ?
#
loop_
_entity_poly.entity_id
_entity_poly.type
_entity_poly.pdbx_seq_one_letter_code
_entity_poly.pdbx_strand_id
1 'polypeptide(L)'
;MSTHDDLSLTESQLETLNKYNLTKDELNNLYQRRGAICAERSALCTSLNQQYRHFKALGIISDIANEIITPCGICRQFIREFGKEITLVMFQSNGQEFMIRTLEEILPFSFGPEQLK
;
A
#
# COMPACT_ATOMS: atom_id res chain seq x y z
N MET A 1 1.53 3.44 30.59
CA MET A 1 0.30 4.25 30.74
C MET A 1 0.67 5.67 30.36
N SER A 2 -0.03 6.19 29.33
CA SER A 2 -0.07 7.57 28.80
C SER A 2 1.24 8.30 28.49
N THR A 3 1.54 8.46 27.20
CA THR A 3 1.92 9.75 26.58
C THR A 3 1.44 9.75 25.13
N HIS A 4 0.12 9.76 24.91
CA HIS A 4 -0.40 10.34 23.69
C HIS A 4 -0.45 11.84 23.96
N ASP A 5 0.61 12.54 23.59
CA ASP A 5 0.65 13.99 23.64
C ASP A 5 -0.57 14.53 22.89
N ASP A 6 -1.32 15.41 23.57
CA ASP A 6 -2.36 16.25 22.99
C ASP A 6 -1.75 17.03 21.83
N LEU A 7 -1.86 16.51 20.61
CA LEU A 7 -1.55 17.25 19.39
C LEU A 7 -2.57 18.39 19.29
N SER A 8 -2.15 19.59 19.68
CA SER A 8 -2.92 20.82 19.47
C SER A 8 -3.21 20.96 17.98
N LEU A 9 -4.47 20.74 17.59
CA LEU A 9 -4.92 20.89 16.21
C LEU A 9 -4.69 22.32 15.73
N THR A 10 -4.19 22.49 14.51
CA THR A 10 -4.06 23.80 13.87
C THR A 10 -5.44 24.41 13.61
N GLU A 11 -5.53 25.74 13.48
CA GLU A 11 -6.81 26.42 13.15
C GLU A 11 -7.45 25.86 11.87
N SER A 12 -6.65 25.55 10.86
CA SER A 12 -7.10 24.91 9.62
C SER A 12 -7.71 23.50 9.82
N GLN A 13 -7.21 22.74 10.81
CA GLN A 13 -7.76 21.43 11.14
C GLN A 13 -9.12 21.57 11.87
N LEU A 14 -9.25 22.56 12.77
CA LEU A 14 -10.51 22.86 13.46
C LEU A 14 -11.60 23.37 12.50
N GLU A 15 -11.24 24.22 11.54
CA GLU A 15 -12.15 24.66 10.48
C GLU A 15 -12.65 23.49 9.62
N THR A 16 -11.76 22.55 9.30
CA THR A 16 -12.11 21.35 8.53
C THR A 16 -13.08 20.45 9.31
N LEU A 17 -12.83 20.24 10.61
CA LEU A 17 -13.73 19.47 11.48
C LEU A 17 -15.14 20.07 11.50
N ASN A 18 -15.23 21.38 11.74
CA ASN A 18 -16.50 22.09 11.81
C ASN A 18 -17.22 22.13 10.45
N LYS A 19 -16.48 22.29 9.35
CA LYS A 19 -17.05 22.34 7.99
C LYS A 19 -17.68 21.01 7.57
N TYR A 20 -17.10 19.89 7.99
CA TYR A 20 -17.52 18.56 7.55
C TYR A 20 -18.20 17.73 8.67
N ASN A 21 -18.50 18.34 9.82
CA ASN A 21 -19.05 17.66 11.00
C ASN A 21 -18.26 16.41 11.40
N LEU A 22 -16.93 16.48 11.33
CA LEU A 22 -16.05 15.40 11.72
C LEU A 22 -15.61 15.58 13.17
N THR A 23 -15.37 14.46 13.85
CA THR A 23 -14.73 14.40 15.17
C THR A 23 -13.20 14.44 15.03
N LYS A 24 -12.51 14.83 16.11
CA LYS A 24 -11.03 14.79 16.15
C LYS A 24 -10.48 13.40 15.83
N ASP A 25 -11.17 12.34 16.26
CA ASP A 25 -10.78 10.96 16.00
C ASP A 25 -10.94 10.57 14.52
N GLU A 26 -12.02 11.01 13.87
CA GLU A 26 -12.22 10.80 12.42
C GLU A 26 -11.15 11.54 11.61
N LEU A 27 -10.81 12.76 11.99
CA LEU A 27 -9.74 13.53 11.36
C LEU A 27 -8.36 12.92 11.61
N ASN A 28 -8.08 12.47 12.83
CA ASN A 28 -6.85 11.74 13.14
C ASN A 28 -6.74 10.47 12.31
N ASN A 29 -7.81 9.70 12.17
CA ASN A 29 -7.85 8.53 11.30
C ASN A 29 -7.61 8.89 9.81
N LEU A 30 -8.12 10.02 9.33
CA LEU A 30 -7.82 10.54 7.98
C LEU A 30 -6.34 10.91 7.82
N TYR A 31 -5.72 11.52 8.83
CA TYR A 31 -4.28 11.84 8.82
C TYR A 31 -3.38 10.63 9.10
N GLN A 32 -3.88 9.59 9.79
CA GLN A 32 -3.18 8.33 10.02
C GLN A 32 -3.19 7.41 8.79
N ARG A 33 -4.08 7.68 7.83
CA ARG A 33 -4.03 7.14 6.45
C ARG A 33 -2.95 7.81 5.58
N ARG A 34 -1.93 8.42 6.20
CA ARG A 34 -0.65 8.67 5.50
C ARG A 34 -0.10 7.33 5.03
N GLY A 35 0.46 7.30 3.82
CA GLY A 35 0.93 6.10 3.15
C GLY A 35 2.13 5.43 3.83
N ALA A 36 1.93 4.86 5.03
CA ALA A 36 2.86 3.96 5.68
C ALA A 36 3.26 2.83 4.74
N ILE A 37 4.38 2.17 5.02
CA ILE A 37 4.91 1.15 4.13
C ILE A 37 4.09 -0.14 4.26
N CYS A 38 3.56 -0.64 3.13
CA CYS A 38 2.88 -1.93 3.12
C CYS A 38 3.91 -3.08 3.08
N ALA A 39 3.44 -4.32 3.27
CA ALA A 39 4.28 -5.51 3.27
C ALA A 39 5.03 -5.69 1.94
N GLU A 40 4.38 -5.44 0.81
CA GLU A 40 4.95 -5.59 -0.53
C GLU A 40 6.15 -4.66 -0.71
N ARG A 41 5.97 -3.37 -0.37
CA ARG A 41 7.04 -2.37 -0.45
C ARG A 41 8.18 -2.69 0.52
N SER A 42 7.86 -3.15 1.72
CA SER A 42 8.89 -3.57 2.70
C SER A 42 9.72 -4.74 2.19
N ALA A 43 9.08 -5.75 1.59
CA ALA A 43 9.75 -6.93 1.03
C ALA A 43 10.63 -6.56 -0.17
N LEU A 44 10.13 -5.73 -1.10
CA LEU A 44 10.91 -5.26 -2.23
C LEU A 44 12.09 -4.39 -1.79
N CYS A 45 11.89 -3.43 -0.88
CA CYS A 45 12.98 -2.60 -0.36
C CYS A 45 14.10 -3.45 0.27
N THR A 46 13.73 -4.46 1.07
CA THR A 46 14.70 -5.38 1.67
C THR A 46 15.48 -6.14 0.60
N SER A 47 14.79 -6.69 -0.40
CA SER A 47 15.41 -7.43 -1.50
C SER A 47 16.32 -6.54 -2.35
N LEU A 48 15.89 -5.31 -2.61
CA LEU A 48 16.68 -4.32 -3.35
C LEU A 48 17.95 -3.93 -2.60
N ASN A 49 17.88 -3.77 -1.28
CA ASN A 49 19.07 -3.52 -0.45
C ASN A 49 20.06 -4.69 -0.51
N GLN A 50 19.57 -5.93 -0.64
CA GLN A 50 20.37 -7.13 -0.82
C GLN A 50 20.83 -7.36 -2.28
N GLN A 51 20.73 -6.35 -3.14
CA GLN A 51 21.14 -6.39 -4.54
C GLN A 51 20.33 -7.35 -5.44
N TYR A 52 19.20 -7.89 -4.98
CA TYR A 52 18.27 -8.61 -5.85
C TYR A 52 17.50 -7.61 -6.72
N ARG A 53 17.51 -7.83 -8.04
CA ARG A 53 16.88 -6.93 -9.04
C ARG A 53 15.90 -7.64 -9.98
N HIS A 54 15.83 -8.97 -9.92
CA HIS A 54 14.97 -9.76 -10.79
C HIS A 54 14.09 -10.66 -9.94
N PHE A 55 12.79 -10.41 -10.03
CA PHE A 55 11.77 -11.09 -9.24
C PHE A 55 10.89 -11.90 -10.17
N LYS A 56 10.75 -13.20 -9.90
CA LYS A 56 9.86 -14.08 -10.67
C LYS A 56 8.40 -13.88 -10.27
N ALA A 57 8.16 -13.85 -8.96
CA ALA A 57 6.82 -13.69 -8.40
C ALA A 57 6.84 -13.02 -7.02
N LEU A 58 5.71 -12.44 -6.63
CA LEU A 58 5.44 -11.92 -5.29
C LEU A 58 4.12 -12.50 -4.77
N GLY A 59 4.19 -13.18 -3.64
CA GLY A 59 3.03 -13.68 -2.90
C GLY A 59 2.50 -12.62 -1.92
N ILE A 60 1.17 -12.43 -1.87
CA ILE A 60 0.52 -11.46 -0.99
C ILE A 60 -0.62 -12.16 -0.26
N ILE A 61 -0.60 -12.10 1.07
CA ILE A 61 -1.62 -12.70 1.95
C ILE A 61 -1.98 -11.70 3.06
N SER A 62 -3.23 -11.74 3.51
CA SER A 62 -3.70 -11.03 4.70
C SER A 62 -4.52 -11.96 5.58
N ASP A 63 -4.86 -11.49 6.77
CA ASP A 63 -5.75 -12.12 7.73
C ASP A 63 -7.24 -11.81 7.49
N ILE A 64 -7.57 -11.09 6.41
CA ILE A 64 -8.94 -10.76 6.05
C ILE A 64 -9.69 -12.05 5.69
N ALA A 65 -10.73 -12.36 6.45
CA ALA A 65 -11.51 -13.57 6.26
C ALA A 65 -12.28 -13.53 4.94
N ASN A 66 -12.28 -14.65 4.22
CA ASN A 66 -13.06 -14.87 3.01
C ASN A 66 -12.81 -13.90 1.84
N GLU A 67 -11.72 -13.13 1.85
CA GLU A 67 -11.36 -12.20 0.77
C GLU A 67 -9.94 -12.45 0.25
N ILE A 68 -9.75 -12.32 -1.05
CA ILE A 68 -8.42 -12.29 -1.66
C ILE A 68 -7.86 -10.87 -1.56
N ILE A 69 -6.73 -10.72 -0.87
CA ILE A 69 -6.08 -9.42 -0.74
C ILE A 69 -5.49 -8.96 -2.07
N THR A 70 -5.62 -7.67 -2.39
CA THR A 70 -4.99 -7.08 -3.57
C THR A 70 -4.04 -5.96 -3.16
N PRO A 71 -2.91 -5.76 -3.87
CA PRO A 71 -1.96 -4.70 -3.54
C PRO A 71 -2.61 -3.33 -3.76
N CYS A 72 -2.32 -2.40 -2.86
CA CYS A 72 -2.80 -1.02 -2.99
C CYS A 72 -2.13 -0.31 -4.19
N GLY A 73 -2.71 0.80 -4.66
CA GLY A 73 -2.20 1.52 -5.85
C GLY A 73 -0.73 1.93 -5.74
N ILE A 74 -0.28 2.38 -4.57
CA ILE A 74 1.13 2.76 -4.33
C ILE A 74 2.04 1.52 -4.45
N CYS A 75 1.61 0.37 -3.93
CA CYS A 75 2.37 -0.87 -4.07
C CYS A 75 2.46 -1.29 -5.53
N ARG A 76 1.34 -1.26 -6.29
CA ARG A 76 1.35 -1.60 -7.72
C ARG A 76 2.37 -0.75 -8.49
N GLN A 77 2.37 0.57 -8.26
CA GLN A 77 3.29 1.48 -8.93
C GLN A 77 4.75 1.26 -8.49
N PHE A 78 4.98 1.00 -7.20
CA PHE A 78 6.32 0.70 -6.69
C PHE A 78 6.87 -0.62 -7.26
N ILE A 79 6.04 -1.65 -7.33
CA ILE A 79 6.42 -2.93 -7.93
C ILE A 79 6.70 -2.72 -9.43
N ARG A 80 5.89 -1.91 -10.13
CA ARG A 80 6.13 -1.57 -11.55
C ARG A 80 7.49 -0.94 -11.79
N GLU A 81 7.98 -0.11 -10.88
CA GLU A 81 9.29 0.54 -10.98
C GLU A 81 10.45 -0.48 -10.95
N PHE A 82 10.35 -1.52 -10.12
CA PHE A 82 11.46 -2.44 -9.82
C PHE A 82 11.27 -3.87 -10.31
N GLY A 83 10.11 -4.20 -10.87
CA GLY A 83 9.70 -5.57 -11.17
C GLY A 83 8.62 -5.66 -12.23
N LYS A 84 8.79 -4.96 -13.36
CA LYS A 84 7.81 -4.90 -14.46
C LYS A 84 7.22 -6.27 -14.90
N GLU A 85 8.04 -7.32 -14.90
CA GLU A 85 7.66 -8.67 -15.36
C GLU A 85 7.28 -9.62 -14.21
N ILE A 86 7.16 -9.11 -12.97
CA ILE A 86 6.83 -9.93 -11.82
C ILE A 86 5.39 -10.46 -11.91
N THR A 87 5.22 -11.73 -11.55
CA THR A 87 3.89 -12.33 -11.37
C THR A 87 3.39 -12.10 -9.95
N LEU A 88 2.16 -11.61 -9.80
CA LEU A 88 1.54 -11.41 -8.49
C LEU A 88 0.63 -12.58 -8.17
N VAL A 89 0.84 -13.19 -7.01
CA VAL A 89 0.02 -14.27 -6.48
C VAL A 89 -0.65 -13.78 -5.20
N MET A 90 -1.95 -13.57 -5.26
CA MET A 90 -2.76 -12.98 -4.21
C MET A 90 -3.62 -14.07 -3.57
N PHE A 91 -3.52 -14.23 -2.25
CA PHE A 91 -4.17 -15.32 -1.54
C PHE A 91 -5.33 -14.84 -0.68
N GLN A 92 -6.32 -15.71 -0.49
CA GLN A 92 -7.24 -15.65 0.62
C GLN A 92 -6.50 -16.04 1.92
N SER A 93 -6.99 -15.56 3.07
CA SER A 93 -6.38 -15.81 4.39
C SER A 93 -6.17 -17.28 4.76
N ASN A 94 -7.02 -18.19 4.28
CA ASN A 94 -6.88 -19.64 4.49
C ASN A 94 -5.92 -20.33 3.49
N GLY A 95 -5.41 -19.60 2.50
CA GLY A 95 -4.55 -20.11 1.42
C GLY A 95 -5.22 -21.07 0.42
N GLN A 96 -6.53 -21.31 0.54
CA GLN A 96 -7.27 -22.25 -0.33
C GLN A 96 -7.63 -21.62 -1.67
N GLU A 97 -7.96 -20.33 -1.67
CA GLU A 97 -8.23 -19.57 -2.87
C GLU A 97 -7.11 -18.57 -3.17
N PHE A 98 -6.83 -18.37 -4.45
CA PHE A 98 -5.85 -17.39 -4.90
C PHE A 98 -6.16 -16.85 -6.29
N MET A 99 -5.58 -15.70 -6.59
CA MET A 99 -5.63 -15.06 -7.90
C MET A 99 -4.21 -14.77 -8.38
N ILE A 100 -3.91 -15.11 -9.63
CA ILE A 100 -2.65 -14.78 -10.28
C ILE A 100 -2.90 -13.67 -11.30
N ARG A 101 -2.11 -12.60 -11.22
CA ARG A 101 -2.14 -11.51 -12.21
C ARG A 101 -0.74 -11.01 -12.54
N THR A 102 -0.58 -10.51 -13.74
CA THR A 102 0.57 -9.68 -14.11
C THR A 102 0.37 -8.24 -13.64
N LEU A 103 1.44 -7.44 -13.61
CA LEU A 103 1.31 -6.01 -13.32
C LEU A 103 0.49 -5.26 -14.36
N GLU A 104 0.62 -5.59 -15.65
CA GLU A 104 -0.10 -4.91 -16.72
C GLU A 104 -1.62 -5.07 -16.57
N GLU A 105 -2.09 -6.25 -16.14
CA GLU A 105 -3.51 -6.51 -15.91
C GLU A 105 -4.09 -5.65 -14.77
N ILE A 106 -3.31 -5.34 -13.74
CA ILE A 106 -3.80 -4.63 -12.55
C ILE A 106 -3.40 -3.14 -12.51
N LEU A 107 -2.52 -2.72 -13.42
CA LEU A 107 -2.03 -1.36 -13.57
C LEU A 107 -1.70 -1.05 -15.05
N PRO A 108 -2.72 -1.05 -15.92
CA PRO A 108 -2.54 -0.88 -17.36
C PRO A 108 -2.06 0.53 -17.70
N PHE A 109 -1.29 0.66 -18.79
CA PHE A 109 -0.73 1.94 -19.25
C PHE A 109 0.03 2.72 -18.16
N SER A 110 0.67 1.97 -17.25
CA SER A 110 1.29 2.57 -16.08
C SER A 110 2.48 3.44 -16.43
N PHE A 111 2.69 4.47 -15.61
CA PHE A 111 3.94 5.23 -15.61
C PHE A 111 5.11 4.30 -15.25
N GLY A 112 6.26 4.46 -15.89
CA GLY A 112 7.46 3.70 -15.52
C GLY A 112 8.78 4.34 -15.96
N PRO A 113 9.90 3.66 -15.69
CA PRO A 113 11.24 4.17 -15.97
C PRO A 113 11.44 4.63 -17.42
N GLU A 114 10.72 4.03 -18.37
CA GLU A 114 10.80 4.35 -19.80
C GLU A 114 10.34 5.78 -20.14
N GLN A 115 9.62 6.44 -19.22
CA GLN A 115 9.06 7.78 -19.38
C GLN A 115 9.87 8.88 -18.67
N LEU A 116 10.94 8.53 -17.94
CA LEU A 116 11.79 9.48 -17.21
C LEU A 116 12.95 10.06 -18.05
N LYS A 117 12.74 10.20 -19.36
CA LYS A 117 13.77 10.71 -20.28
C LYS A 117 14.10 12.19 -20.08
#